data_AF-A0A0G4FP31-F1
#
_entry.id   AF-A0A0G4FP31-F1
#
_cell.length_a   1.000
_cell.length_b   1.000
_cell.length_c   1.000
_cell.angle_alpha   90.00
_cell.angle_beta   90.00
_cell.angle_gamma   90.00
#
_symmetry.space_group_name_H-M   'P 1'
#
loop_
_entity.id
_entity.type
_entity.pdbx_description
1 polymer ?
#
loop_
_entity_poly.entity_id
_entity_poly.type
_entity_poly.pdbx_seq_one_letter_code
_entity_poly.pdbx_strand_id
1 'polypeptide(L)'
;MDEKEKAQKELEKPAACFEGMVKVLHSLLKQDIVYMKYEELKTGGPSAPVKETMSPIVQCVTALVKDDGRGVSEVSSQDFLSVVAEPAKFIDALRNVRPSTIMEKVEAHGWKLGGVLLEIKEIVQELDLEKVKRMSRPGEVLAAFLHKLVACAEAFAELSSETKALLKSR
;
A
#
# COMPACT_ATOMS: atom_id res chain seq x y z
N MET A 1 2.27 -5.20 35.38
CA MET A 1 1.77 -4.67 34.11
C MET A 1 0.89 -5.75 33.52
N ASP A 2 -0.39 -5.45 33.32
CA ASP A 2 -1.39 -6.42 32.84
C ASP A 2 -1.06 -6.80 31.37
N GLU A 3 -1.25 -8.05 30.95
CA GLU A 3 -0.90 -8.50 29.58
C GLU A 3 -1.64 -7.69 28.52
N LYS A 4 -2.86 -7.22 28.85
CA LYS A 4 -3.64 -6.30 28.02
C LYS A 4 -3.02 -4.92 27.90
N GLU A 5 -2.43 -4.40 28.98
CA GLU A 5 -1.78 -3.09 29.00
C GLU A 5 -0.49 -3.10 28.16
N LYS A 6 0.25 -4.22 28.21
CA LYS A 6 1.43 -4.42 27.35
C LYS A 6 1.06 -4.53 25.87
N ALA A 7 0.05 -5.35 25.55
CA ALA A 7 -0.45 -5.47 24.18
C ALA A 7 -0.99 -4.15 23.64
N GLN A 8 -1.71 -3.38 24.46
CA GLN A 8 -2.22 -2.07 24.09
C GLN A 8 -1.09 -1.09 23.76
N LYS A 9 -0.03 -1.07 24.57
CA LYS A 9 1.15 -0.24 24.33
C LYS A 9 1.91 -0.63 23.06
N GLU A 10 2.04 -1.94 22.81
CA GLU A 10 2.66 -2.44 21.57
C GLU A 10 1.84 -2.05 20.32
N LEU A 11 0.53 -1.92 20.44
CA LEU A 11 -0.38 -1.55 19.35
C LEU A 11 -0.41 -0.05 19.02
N GLU A 12 0.09 0.83 19.88
CA GLU A 12 0.07 2.28 19.66
C GLU A 12 0.79 2.67 18.36
N LYS A 13 1.99 2.11 18.13
CA LYS A 13 2.80 2.40 16.94
C LYS A 13 2.15 1.86 15.66
N PRO A 14 1.75 0.57 15.55
CA PRO A 14 1.01 0.06 14.40
C PRO A 14 -0.29 0.84 14.12
N ALA A 15 -1.06 1.19 15.16
CA ALA A 15 -2.29 1.95 15.02
C ALA A 15 -2.04 3.35 14.47
N ALA A 16 -1.03 4.07 14.99
CA ALA A 16 -0.65 5.39 14.48
C ALA A 16 -0.14 5.34 13.03
N CYS A 17 0.64 4.31 12.67
CA CYS A 17 1.09 4.08 11.30
C CYS A 17 -0.09 3.83 10.36
N PHE A 18 -1.04 2.98 10.77
CA PHE A 18 -2.25 2.68 10.00
C PHE A 18 -3.14 3.91 9.83
N GLU A 19 -3.38 4.68 10.89
CA GLU A 19 -4.16 5.93 10.81
C GLU A 19 -3.50 6.93 9.85
N GLY A 20 -2.18 7.05 9.90
CA GLY A 20 -1.41 7.86 8.95
C GLY A 20 -1.57 7.40 7.51
N MET A 21 -1.53 6.08 7.27
CA MET A 21 -1.75 5.49 5.95
C MET A 21 -3.15 5.80 5.41
N VAL A 22 -4.18 5.65 6.25
CA VAL A 22 -5.58 5.95 5.89
C VAL A 22 -5.78 7.44 5.59
N LYS A 23 -5.18 8.33 6.40
CA LYS A 23 -5.20 9.79 6.16
C LYS A 23 -4.61 10.17 4.81
N VAL A 24 -3.51 9.53 4.40
CA VAL A 24 -2.91 9.75 3.08
C VAL A 24 -3.88 9.33 1.97
N LEU A 25 -4.51 8.15 2.06
CA LEU A 25 -5.50 7.73 1.07
C LEU A 25 -6.75 8.62 1.01
N HIS A 26 -7.17 9.18 2.13
CA HIS A 26 -8.28 10.14 2.17
C HIS A 26 -7.92 11.50 1.58
N SER A 27 -6.63 11.81 1.42
CA SER A 27 -6.20 13.04 0.73
C SER A 27 -6.37 12.98 -0.79
N LEU A 28 -6.62 11.79 -1.36
CA LEU A 28 -7.01 11.65 -2.77
C LEU A 28 -8.36 12.33 -3.01
N LEU A 29 -8.34 13.33 -3.88
CA LEU A 29 -9.49 14.08 -4.32
C LEU A 29 -10.11 13.38 -5.54
N LYS A 30 -11.41 13.64 -5.75
CA LYS A 30 -12.12 13.22 -6.96
C LYS A 30 -11.41 13.66 -8.25
N GLN A 31 -10.74 14.82 -8.22
CA GLN A 31 -9.96 15.35 -9.34
C GLN A 31 -8.73 14.49 -9.67
N ASP A 32 -8.10 13.85 -8.68
CA ASP A 32 -6.97 12.93 -8.92
C ASP A 32 -7.45 11.69 -9.68
N ILE A 33 -8.63 11.19 -9.32
CA ILE A 33 -9.30 10.05 -9.97
C ILE A 33 -9.61 10.38 -11.44
N VAL A 34 -10.16 11.58 -11.67
CA VAL A 34 -10.47 12.07 -13.02
C VAL A 34 -9.19 12.28 -13.83
N TYR A 35 -8.12 12.80 -13.23
CA TYR A 35 -6.82 12.96 -13.89
C TYR A 35 -6.25 11.61 -14.35
N MET A 36 -6.23 10.61 -13.47
CA MET A 36 -5.76 9.26 -13.83
C MET A 36 -6.59 8.66 -14.99
N LYS A 37 -7.90 8.89 -15.00
CA LYS A 37 -8.78 8.43 -16.09
C LYS A 37 -8.60 9.22 -17.39
N TYR A 38 -8.34 10.53 -17.30
CA TYR A 38 -8.10 11.39 -18.45
C TYR A 38 -6.82 11.03 -19.20
N GLU A 39 -5.74 10.75 -18.48
CA GLU A 39 -4.49 10.25 -19.06
C GLU A 39 -4.71 8.93 -19.82
N GLU A 40 -5.52 8.02 -19.29
CA GLU A 40 -5.88 6.78 -20.00
C GLU A 40 -6.63 7.07 -21.32
N LEU A 41 -7.65 7.93 -21.29
CA LEU A 41 -8.48 8.23 -22.45
C LEU A 41 -7.77 9.03 -23.54
N LYS A 42 -6.85 9.93 -23.17
CA LYS A 42 -6.19 10.82 -24.13
C LYS A 42 -4.97 10.19 -24.81
N THR A 43 -4.19 9.41 -24.06
CA THR A 43 -2.90 8.89 -24.53
C THR A 43 -2.87 7.36 -24.64
N GLY A 44 -4.01 6.67 -24.40
CA GLY A 44 -4.07 5.21 -24.38
C GLY A 44 -3.40 4.60 -23.14
N GLY A 45 -3.20 5.41 -22.10
CA GLY A 45 -2.43 5.08 -20.90
C GLY A 45 -1.60 6.27 -20.42
N PRO A 46 -1.06 6.23 -19.20
CA PRO A 46 -0.23 7.31 -18.66
C PRO A 46 1.01 7.57 -19.53
N SER A 47 1.47 8.82 -19.60
CA SER A 47 2.72 9.16 -20.31
C SER A 47 3.91 8.32 -19.82
N ALA A 48 4.91 8.07 -20.67
CA ALA A 48 6.04 7.19 -20.33
C ALA A 48 6.72 7.51 -18.97
N PRO A 49 6.95 8.79 -18.60
CA PRO A 49 7.53 9.11 -17.30
C PRO A 49 6.54 8.87 -16.14
N VAL A 50 5.23 9.09 -16.35
CA VAL A 50 4.18 8.75 -15.37
C VAL A 50 4.12 7.24 -15.20
N LYS A 51 4.18 6.47 -16.28
CA LYS A 51 4.18 5.01 -16.25
C LYS A 51 5.40 4.47 -15.50
N GLU A 52 6.59 5.02 -15.75
CA GLU A 52 7.83 4.63 -15.07
C GLU A 52 7.75 4.83 -13.55
N THR A 53 7.16 5.94 -13.10
CA THR A 53 7.04 6.25 -11.65
C THR A 53 5.81 5.64 -10.99
N MET A 54 4.69 5.51 -11.70
CA MET A 54 3.42 4.99 -11.18
C MET A 54 3.28 3.48 -11.32
N SER A 55 3.95 2.85 -12.30
CA SER A 55 3.85 1.40 -12.51
C SER A 55 4.27 0.63 -11.27
N PRO A 56 5.45 0.89 -10.65
CA PRO A 56 5.83 0.18 -9.43
C PRO A 56 4.81 0.41 -8.32
N ILE A 57 4.29 1.63 -8.20
CA ILE A 57 3.31 1.98 -7.17
C ILE A 57 1.99 1.22 -7.35
N VAL A 58 1.47 1.18 -8.56
CA VAL A 58 0.23 0.47 -8.88
C VAL A 58 0.42 -1.04 -8.82
N GLN A 59 1.58 -1.57 -9.20
CA GLN A 59 1.92 -2.99 -9.05
C GLN A 59 1.89 -3.39 -7.57
N CYS A 60 2.57 -2.62 -6.72
CA CYS A 60 2.56 -2.76 -5.27
C CYS A 60 1.13 -2.81 -4.72
N VAL A 61 0.28 -1.85 -5.10
CA VAL A 61 -1.10 -1.83 -4.63
C VAL A 61 -1.94 -2.97 -5.19
N THR A 62 -1.76 -3.32 -6.46
CA THR A 62 -2.52 -4.41 -7.09
C THR A 62 -2.24 -5.73 -6.39
N ALA A 63 -0.97 -6.01 -6.06
CA ALA A 63 -0.58 -7.18 -5.29
C ALA A 63 -1.21 -7.18 -3.88
N LEU A 64 -1.37 -6.01 -3.26
CA LEU A 64 -2.05 -5.89 -1.96
C LEU A 64 -3.55 -6.16 -2.07
N VAL A 65 -4.21 -5.66 -3.11
CA VAL A 65 -5.68 -5.70 -3.27
C VAL A 65 -6.19 -7.04 -3.81
N LYS A 66 -5.50 -7.64 -4.79
CA LYS A 66 -5.99 -8.86 -5.45
C LYS A 66 -5.88 -10.12 -4.60
N ASP A 67 -4.98 -10.12 -3.62
CA ASP A 67 -4.77 -11.22 -2.65
C ASP A 67 -4.78 -12.63 -3.27
N ASP A 68 -4.28 -12.74 -4.51
CA ASP A 68 -4.27 -13.98 -5.30
C ASP A 68 -2.95 -14.75 -5.17
N GLY A 69 -2.10 -14.34 -4.21
CA GLY A 69 -0.81 -14.97 -3.90
C GLY A 69 0.35 -14.54 -4.81
N ARG A 70 0.12 -13.63 -5.78
CA ARG A 70 1.16 -13.16 -6.70
C ARG A 70 2.11 -12.12 -6.05
N GLY A 71 3.39 -12.19 -6.41
CA GLY A 71 4.40 -11.17 -6.13
C GLY A 71 4.15 -9.84 -6.86
N VAL A 72 4.83 -8.75 -6.46
CA VAL A 72 4.73 -7.45 -7.17
C VAL A 72 5.26 -7.60 -8.59
N SER A 73 6.34 -8.36 -8.75
CA SER A 73 6.97 -8.72 -10.03
C SER A 73 6.05 -9.50 -10.99
N GLU A 74 4.99 -10.12 -10.48
CA GLU A 74 4.01 -10.90 -11.27
C GLU A 74 2.79 -10.07 -11.72
N VAL A 75 2.73 -8.79 -11.33
CA VAL A 75 1.68 -7.87 -11.76
C VAL A 75 1.98 -7.34 -13.16
N SER A 76 1.14 -7.72 -14.12
CA SER A 76 1.33 -7.39 -15.53
C SER A 76 0.99 -5.91 -15.84
N SER A 77 1.47 -5.42 -16.98
CA SER A 77 1.03 -4.11 -17.51
C SER A 77 -0.49 -4.07 -17.79
N GLN A 78 -1.14 -5.22 -18.00
CA GLN A 78 -2.58 -5.30 -18.22
C GLN A 78 -3.35 -5.20 -16.90
N ASP A 79 -2.81 -5.72 -15.81
CA ASP A 79 -3.32 -5.48 -14.46
C ASP A 79 -3.29 -3.98 -14.11
N PHE A 80 -2.17 -3.32 -14.42
CA PHE A 80 -2.04 -1.86 -14.29
C PHE A 80 -3.13 -1.10 -15.06
N LEU A 81 -3.33 -1.44 -16.34
CA LEU A 81 -4.36 -0.80 -17.16
C LEU A 81 -5.77 -1.07 -16.64
N SER A 82 -6.04 -2.26 -16.10
CA SER A 82 -7.34 -2.58 -15.49
C SER A 82 -7.63 -1.72 -14.25
N VAL A 83 -6.60 -1.42 -13.45
CA VAL A 83 -6.69 -0.53 -12.29
C VAL A 83 -6.93 0.92 -12.72
N VAL A 84 -6.18 1.40 -13.70
CA VAL A 84 -6.31 2.78 -14.21
C VAL A 84 -7.62 2.97 -14.98
N ALA A 85 -8.20 1.90 -15.54
CA ALA A 85 -9.51 1.94 -16.19
C ALA A 85 -10.65 2.17 -15.18
N GLU A 86 -10.51 1.67 -13.94
CA GLU A 86 -11.50 1.80 -12.86
C GLU A 86 -10.91 2.42 -11.57
N PRO A 87 -10.39 3.66 -11.62
CA PRO A 87 -9.57 4.22 -10.55
C PRO A 87 -10.37 4.47 -9.25
N ALA A 88 -11.69 4.68 -9.35
CA ALA A 88 -12.55 4.79 -8.17
C ALA A 88 -12.64 3.47 -7.39
N LYS A 89 -12.88 2.35 -8.07
CA LYS A 89 -12.95 1.03 -7.43
C LYS A 89 -11.61 0.64 -6.80
N PHE A 90 -10.51 0.98 -7.47
CA PHE A 90 -9.17 0.76 -6.94
C PHE A 90 -8.90 1.56 -5.66
N ILE A 91 -9.27 2.83 -5.61
CA ILE A 91 -9.14 3.65 -4.40
C ILE A 91 -10.06 3.17 -3.29
N ASP A 92 -11.26 2.73 -3.62
CA ASP A 92 -12.17 2.15 -2.63
C ASP A 92 -11.59 0.84 -2.07
N ALA A 93 -10.97 -0.01 -2.91
CA ALA A 93 -10.28 -1.20 -2.43
C ALA A 93 -9.12 -0.87 -1.49
N LEU A 94 -8.33 0.16 -1.82
CA LEU A 94 -7.27 0.69 -0.97
C LEU A 94 -7.77 1.16 0.40
N ARG A 95 -8.90 1.90 0.41
CA ARG A 95 -9.52 2.40 1.65
C ARG A 95 -10.08 1.29 2.53
N ASN A 96 -10.39 0.14 1.93
CA ASN A 96 -10.94 -1.01 2.64
C ASN A 96 -9.84 -1.96 3.17
N VAL A 97 -8.55 -1.69 2.93
CA VAL A 97 -7.45 -2.45 3.53
C VAL A 97 -7.51 -2.32 5.04
N ARG A 98 -7.64 -3.45 5.74
CA ARG A 98 -7.71 -3.49 7.21
C ARG A 98 -6.34 -3.74 7.83
N PRO A 99 -6.12 -3.34 9.09
CA PRO A 99 -4.87 -3.66 9.80
C PRO A 99 -4.62 -5.17 9.89
N SER A 100 -5.69 -5.97 10.05
CA SER A 100 -5.63 -7.43 10.05
C SER A 100 -5.06 -7.99 8.74
N THR A 101 -5.45 -7.44 7.59
CA THR A 101 -4.92 -7.83 6.28
C THR A 101 -3.40 -7.58 6.18
N ILE A 102 -2.92 -6.47 6.74
CA ILE A 102 -1.48 -6.16 6.76
C ILE A 102 -0.75 -7.16 7.66
N MET A 103 -1.28 -7.42 8.84
CA MET A 103 -0.71 -8.38 9.79
C MET A 103 -0.69 -9.81 9.25
N GLU A 104 -1.77 -10.27 8.62
CA GLU A 104 -1.85 -11.58 7.96
C GLU A 104 -0.79 -11.72 6.87
N LYS A 105 -0.60 -10.70 6.03
CA LYS A 105 0.45 -10.68 4.99
C LYS A 105 1.87 -10.65 5.57
N VAL A 106 2.07 -10.02 6.73
CA VAL A 106 3.36 -10.05 7.45
C VAL A 106 3.66 -11.44 8.02
N GLU A 107 2.64 -12.15 8.50
CA GLU A 107 2.80 -13.42 9.20
C GLU A 107 2.80 -14.66 8.30
N ALA A 108 1.99 -14.67 7.22
CA ALA A 108 1.82 -15.80 6.30
C ALA A 108 3.13 -16.26 5.65
N HIS A 109 4.22 -15.49 5.78
CA HIS A 109 5.51 -15.77 5.18
C HIS A 109 6.67 -15.92 6.16
N GLY A 110 6.39 -16.31 7.41
CA GLY A 110 7.37 -16.95 8.32
C GLY A 110 8.74 -16.26 8.30
N TRP A 111 8.80 -15.01 8.79
CA TRP A 111 10.03 -14.22 8.90
C TRP A 111 10.88 -14.19 7.61
N LYS A 112 10.21 -13.87 6.51
CA LYS A 112 10.64 -12.79 5.63
C LYS A 112 9.44 -11.86 5.55
N LEU A 113 9.63 -10.54 5.65
CA LEU A 113 8.65 -9.57 5.15
C LEU A 113 8.05 -10.16 3.87
N GLY A 114 6.76 -10.51 3.89
CA GLY A 114 6.16 -11.32 2.83
C GLY A 114 6.58 -10.80 1.47
N GLY A 115 7.03 -11.65 0.53
CA GLY A 115 7.81 -11.23 -0.66
C GLY A 115 7.33 -9.92 -1.28
N VAL A 116 6.01 -9.75 -1.38
CA VAL A 116 5.32 -8.51 -1.74
C VAL A 116 5.72 -7.27 -0.92
N LEU A 117 5.69 -7.29 0.41
CA LEU A 117 6.10 -6.17 1.28
C LEU A 117 7.60 -5.88 1.20
N LEU A 118 8.45 -6.89 0.97
CA LEU A 118 9.88 -6.68 0.76
C LEU A 118 10.13 -6.02 -0.61
N GLU A 119 9.48 -6.52 -1.66
CA GLU A 119 9.47 -5.93 -3.00
C GLU A 119 8.92 -4.48 -2.96
N ILE A 120 7.84 -4.23 -2.22
CA ILE A 120 7.30 -2.88 -1.99
C ILE A 120 8.36 -2.01 -1.30
N LYS A 121 9.04 -2.51 -0.27
CA LYS A 121 10.06 -1.75 0.45
C LYS A 121 11.24 -1.37 -0.44
N GLU A 122 11.73 -2.31 -1.26
CA GLU A 122 12.81 -2.07 -2.22
C GLU A 122 12.40 -1.01 -3.25
N ILE A 123 11.23 -1.18 -3.87
CA ILE A 123 10.66 -0.21 -4.81
C ILE A 123 10.56 1.17 -4.17
N VAL A 124 10.02 1.25 -2.95
CA VAL A 124 9.82 2.51 -2.22
C VAL A 124 11.14 3.19 -1.86
N GLN A 125 12.21 2.44 -1.62
CA GLN A 125 13.54 2.99 -1.38
C GLN A 125 14.20 3.54 -2.65
N GLU A 126 13.87 2.98 -3.81
CA GLU A 126 14.38 3.41 -5.12
C GLU A 126 13.52 4.52 -5.77
N LEU A 127 12.31 4.78 -5.24
CA LEU A 127 11.45 5.84 -5.74
C LEU A 127 12.03 7.24 -5.46
N ASP A 128 12.31 7.98 -6.53
CA ASP A 128 12.57 9.41 -6.46
C ASP A 128 11.27 10.17 -6.15
N LEU A 129 11.01 10.41 -4.86
CA LEU A 129 9.83 11.11 -4.38
C LEU A 129 9.70 12.53 -4.94
N GLU A 130 10.81 13.22 -5.20
CA GLU A 130 10.78 14.56 -5.77
C GLU A 130 10.39 14.53 -7.25
N LYS A 131 10.86 13.52 -7.99
CA LYS A 131 10.36 13.24 -9.36
C LYS A 131 8.86 12.93 -9.31
N VAL A 132 8.41 12.01 -8.46
CA VAL A 132 7.00 11.61 -8.35
C VAL A 132 6.09 12.80 -8.03
N LYS A 133 6.48 13.66 -7.07
CA LYS A 133 5.74 14.88 -6.70
C LYS A 133 5.56 15.85 -7.86
N ARG A 134 6.62 16.06 -8.66
CA ARG A 134 6.59 16.95 -9.82
C ARG A 134 5.76 16.38 -10.98
N MET A 135 5.60 15.06 -11.01
CA MET A 135 4.93 14.33 -12.07
C MET A 135 3.41 14.34 -11.93
N SER A 136 2.89 13.99 -10.75
CA SER A 136 1.45 14.05 -10.50
C SER A 136 1.13 14.02 -9.01
N ARG A 137 0.08 14.76 -8.61
CA ARG A 137 -0.49 14.70 -7.27
C ARG A 137 -1.00 13.29 -6.88
N PRO A 138 -1.72 12.53 -7.73
CA PRO A 138 -2.08 11.15 -7.40
C PRO A 138 -0.86 10.28 -7.13
N GLY A 139 0.23 10.45 -7.89
CA GLY A 139 1.46 9.71 -7.68
C GLY A 139 2.15 10.03 -6.37
N GLU A 140 2.19 11.31 -5.99
CA GLU A 140 2.68 11.72 -4.66
C GLU A 140 1.91 11.03 -3.54
N VAL A 141 0.58 11.05 -3.63
CA VAL A 141 -0.27 10.46 -2.58
C VAL A 141 -0.11 8.95 -2.50
N LEU A 142 -0.04 8.26 -3.64
CA LEU A 142 0.16 6.81 -3.66
C LEU A 142 1.58 6.40 -3.22
N ALA A 143 2.61 7.18 -3.54
CA ALA A 143 3.97 6.94 -3.03
C ALA A 143 4.02 7.14 -1.51
N ALA A 144 3.42 8.21 -1.00
CA ALA A 144 3.30 8.46 0.44
C ALA A 144 2.52 7.33 1.15
N PHE A 145 1.48 6.79 0.50
CA PHE A 145 0.74 5.64 1.00
C PHE A 145 1.64 4.41 1.14
N LEU A 146 2.45 4.08 0.12
CA LEU A 146 3.35 2.93 0.18
C LEU A 146 4.43 3.07 1.27
N HIS A 147 4.99 4.27 1.45
CA HIS A 147 5.90 4.51 2.59
C HIS A 147 5.22 4.24 3.94
N LYS A 148 3.97 4.70 4.09
CA LYS A 148 3.20 4.47 5.33
C LYS A 148 2.83 3.00 5.52
N LEU A 149 2.52 2.29 4.43
CA LEU A 149 2.26 0.86 4.45
C LEU A 149 3.49 0.08 4.92
N VAL A 150 4.69 0.37 4.37
CA VAL A 150 5.94 -0.28 4.78
C VAL A 150 6.21 -0.03 6.27
N ALA A 151 6.10 1.22 6.72
CA ALA A 151 6.27 1.55 8.14
C ALA A 151 5.24 0.86 9.04
N CYS A 152 4.00 0.70 8.56
CA CYS A 152 2.94 -0.01 9.26
C CYS A 152 3.25 -1.51 9.36
N ALA A 153 3.68 -2.12 8.26
CA ALA A 153 4.09 -3.52 8.22
C ALA A 153 5.29 -3.81 9.14
N GLU A 154 6.29 -2.92 9.17
CA GLU A 154 7.43 -3.02 10.09
C GLU A 154 6.96 -2.91 11.55
N ALA A 155 6.04 -1.99 11.87
CA ALA A 155 5.48 -1.88 13.20
C ALA A 155 4.69 -3.14 13.61
N PHE A 156 3.93 -3.74 12.70
CA PHE A 156 3.24 -5.02 12.95
C PHE A 156 4.22 -6.19 13.12
N ALA A 157 5.34 -6.18 12.39
CA ALA A 157 6.37 -7.20 12.52
C ALA A 157 7.03 -7.18 13.91
N GLU A 158 7.23 -5.99 14.50
CA GLU A 158 7.80 -5.78 15.83
C GLU A 158 6.92 -6.24 17.00
N LEU A 159 5.62 -6.51 16.77
CA LEU A 159 4.72 -6.98 17.82
C LEU A 159 5.20 -8.32 18.41
N SER A 160 5.06 -8.47 19.73
CA SER A 160 5.38 -9.72 20.41
C SER A 160 4.45 -10.85 19.95
N SER A 161 4.93 -12.09 20.09
CA SER A 161 4.15 -13.30 19.75
C SER A 161 2.86 -13.37 20.57
N GLU A 162 2.90 -12.92 21.83
CA GLU A 162 1.75 -12.85 22.73
C GLU A 162 0.71 -11.84 22.24
N THR A 163 1.13 -10.64 21.84
CA THR A 163 0.22 -9.63 21.26
C THR A 163 -0.39 -10.10 19.95
N LYS A 164 0.39 -10.76 19.08
CA LYS A 164 -0.11 -11.36 17.84
C LYS A 164 -1.15 -12.45 18.11
N ALA A 165 -0.92 -13.31 19.10
CA ALA A 165 -1.88 -14.35 19.49
C ALA A 165 -3.19 -13.76 20.05
N LEU A 166 -3.09 -12.67 20.84
CA LEU A 166 -4.26 -11.95 21.34
C LEU A 166 -5.09 -11.32 20.21
N LEU A 167 -4.45 -10.81 19.15
CA LEU A 167 -5.14 -10.24 18.00
C LEU A 167 -5.87 -11.29 17.15
N LYS A 168 -5.37 -12.53 17.09
CA LYS A 168 -5.97 -13.64 16.33
C LYS A 168 -7.19 -14.29 17.01
N SER A 169 -7.32 -14.13 18.32
CA SER A 169 -8.42 -14.70 19.09
C SER A 169 -9.67 -13.81 19.11
N ARG A 170 -9.68 -12.72 18.34
CA ARG A 170 -10.78 -11.77 18.17
C ARG A 170 -11.30 -11.76 16.74
#